data_AF-A0A938AQ95-F1
#
_entry.id   AF-A0A938AQ95-F1
#
_cell.length_a   1.000
_cell.length_b   1.000
_cell.length_c   1.000
_cell.angle_alpha   90.00
_cell.angle_beta   90.00
_cell.angle_gamma   90.00
#
_symmetry.space_group_name_H-M   'P 1'
#
loop_
_entity.id
_entity.type
_entity.pdbx_description
1 polymer ?
#
loop_
_entity_poly.entity_id
_entity_poly.type
_entity_poly.pdbx_seq_one_letter_code
_entity_poly.pdbx_strand_id
1 'polypeptide(L)'
;MSMAIISSAFAAEGEQATHETVGAGEAHHEGGFPPFQTENFAPQIFWLVVIFGLLYALMSRIALPRVGGIIENRGAKIASDLGAAREMQSKAQAAAAANDENLRRRREEAQAIGRDAQHKIAAETAKQRTIAESQAAEKIRAADERIASAKAKALANVEQIAEEAAAAIVEKLTGAKVDMSTISENHATSSTAKETLNAF
;
A
#
# COMPACT_ATOMS: atom_id res chain seq x y z
N MET A 1 37.70 45.29 -37.16
CA MET A 1 38.54 46.22 -36.40
C MET A 1 39.96 45.67 -36.40
N SER A 2 40.97 46.52 -36.50
CA SER A 2 42.33 46.16 -36.95
C SER A 2 43.10 45.20 -36.04
N MET A 3 43.95 44.35 -36.63
CA MET A 3 45.36 44.24 -36.23
C MET A 3 46.21 43.73 -37.41
N ALA A 4 47.44 44.24 -37.53
CA ALA A 4 48.42 43.94 -38.58
C ALA A 4 49.84 44.34 -38.09
N ILE A 5 50.96 43.95 -38.73
CA ILE A 5 51.09 43.10 -39.93
C ILE A 5 51.57 41.68 -39.51
N ILE A 6 52.58 40.96 -40.00
CA ILE A 6 53.65 41.10 -41.02
C ILE A 6 53.62 39.84 -41.90
N SER A 7 53.84 40.01 -43.22
CA SER A 7 54.01 38.91 -44.17
C SER A 7 55.50 38.63 -44.43
N SER A 8 55.83 37.42 -44.86
CA SER A 8 57.18 37.03 -45.31
C SER A 8 57.62 37.78 -46.58
N ALA A 9 58.79 38.44 -46.56
CA ALA A 9 59.72 38.56 -47.71
C ALA A 9 60.97 39.42 -47.38
N PHE A 10 62.08 38.77 -47.00
CA PHE A 10 63.45 39.24 -47.30
C PHE A 10 64.37 38.00 -47.22
N ALA A 11 64.76 37.43 -48.35
CA ALA A 11 65.95 37.76 -49.15
C ALA A 11 67.21 37.09 -48.57
N ALA A 12 68.02 36.48 -49.44
CA ALA A 12 69.09 35.56 -49.07
C ALA A 12 70.45 36.03 -49.60
N GLU A 13 71.33 36.38 -48.66
CA GLU A 13 72.79 36.52 -48.77
C GLU A 13 73.36 35.96 -47.45
N GLY A 14 74.57 35.41 -47.38
CA GLY A 14 75.57 35.23 -48.44
C GLY A 14 76.96 35.29 -47.82
N GLU A 15 77.59 34.14 -47.57
CA GLU A 15 78.90 34.01 -46.89
C GLU A 15 78.85 34.48 -45.39
N GLN A 16 79.77 34.13 -44.49
CA GLN A 16 81.14 33.62 -44.65
C GLN A 16 81.44 32.35 -43.85
N ALA A 17 82.44 31.58 -44.32
CA ALA A 17 83.01 30.45 -43.61
C ALA A 17 84.29 30.86 -42.87
N THR A 18 84.29 30.75 -41.53
CA THR A 18 85.45 31.00 -40.66
C THR A 18 85.74 29.81 -39.75
N HIS A 19 85.92 28.63 -40.35
CA HIS A 19 86.44 27.47 -39.62
C HIS A 19 87.96 27.55 -39.52
N GLU A 20 88.47 28.31 -38.54
CA GLU A 20 89.92 28.48 -38.36
C GLU A 20 90.64 27.15 -38.16
N THR A 21 91.72 26.95 -38.93
CA THR A 21 92.60 25.78 -38.84
C THR A 21 93.67 26.04 -37.78
N VAL A 22 93.36 25.72 -36.51
CA VAL A 22 94.40 25.65 -35.48
C VAL A 22 95.33 24.48 -35.82
N GLY A 23 96.62 24.77 -35.97
CA GLY A 23 97.56 23.90 -36.67
C GLY A 23 97.92 22.60 -35.95
N ALA A 24 98.32 21.59 -36.74
CA ALA A 24 98.88 20.36 -36.22
C ALA A 24 100.29 20.61 -35.64
N GLY A 25 100.47 20.30 -34.34
CA GLY A 25 101.77 20.05 -33.74
C GLY A 25 101.93 18.55 -33.53
N GLU A 26 102.83 17.90 -34.28
CA GLU A 26 103.05 16.47 -34.16
C GLU A 26 103.88 16.13 -32.91
N ALA A 27 103.28 15.37 -31.99
CA ALA A 27 103.98 14.67 -30.93
C ALA A 27 103.34 13.27 -30.79
N HIS A 28 104.17 12.23 -30.86
CA HIS A 28 103.76 10.82 -30.87
C HIS A 28 102.93 10.44 -29.63
N HIS A 29 101.89 9.61 -29.81
CA HIS A 29 101.66 8.39 -29.01
C HIS A 29 100.57 7.52 -29.69
N GLU A 30 100.56 6.22 -29.40
CA GLU A 30 99.54 5.29 -29.92
C GLU A 30 98.17 5.55 -29.27
N GLY A 31 97.14 5.78 -30.08
CA GLY A 31 95.79 6.03 -29.58
C GLY A 31 94.73 5.97 -30.69
N GLY A 32 93.57 5.37 -30.39
CA GLY A 32 92.48 5.20 -31.35
C GLY A 32 91.73 6.50 -31.67
N PHE A 33 90.86 6.42 -32.68
CA PHE A 33 90.00 7.50 -33.19
C PHE A 33 89.37 8.34 -32.06
N PRO A 34 89.48 9.69 -32.06
CA PRO A 34 89.26 10.53 -30.87
C PRO A 34 88.01 10.28 -30.01
N PRO A 35 86.79 10.07 -30.55
CA PRO A 35 85.61 9.82 -29.71
C PRO A 35 85.59 8.45 -29.00
N PHE A 36 86.58 7.57 -29.24
CA PHE A 36 86.73 6.27 -28.57
C PHE A 36 87.88 6.21 -27.55
N GLN A 37 88.42 7.37 -27.14
CA GLN A 37 89.38 7.44 -26.03
C GLN A 37 88.69 7.03 -24.71
N THR A 38 88.97 5.82 -24.23
CA THR A 38 88.27 5.16 -23.12
C THR A 38 88.37 5.89 -21.77
N GLU A 39 89.35 6.76 -21.60
CA GLU A 39 89.60 7.52 -20.37
C GLU A 39 88.42 8.42 -19.99
N ASN A 40 87.76 9.03 -20.97
CA ASN A 40 86.60 9.91 -20.75
C ASN A 40 85.31 9.16 -20.39
N PHE A 41 85.25 7.84 -20.59
CA PHE A 41 84.06 7.05 -20.31
C PHE A 41 83.88 6.79 -18.81
N ALA A 42 84.96 6.68 -18.02
CA ALA A 42 84.85 6.42 -16.59
C ALA A 42 84.17 7.57 -15.80
N PRO A 43 84.55 8.85 -15.98
CA PRO A 43 83.82 9.98 -15.39
C PRO A 43 82.37 10.09 -15.87
N GLN A 44 82.11 9.82 -17.15
CA GLN A 44 80.76 9.87 -17.74
C GLN A 44 79.84 8.79 -17.15
N ILE A 45 80.33 7.55 -17.01
CA ILE A 45 79.58 6.45 -16.39
C ILE A 45 79.40 6.70 -14.89
N PHE A 46 80.39 7.24 -14.19
CA PHE A 46 80.24 7.64 -12.79
C PHE A 46 79.10 8.65 -12.60
N TRP A 47 79.10 9.75 -13.37
CA TRP A 47 78.03 10.75 -13.28
C TRP A 47 76.67 10.21 -13.73
N LEU A 48 76.63 9.34 -14.75
CA LEU A 48 75.40 8.66 -15.16
C LEU A 48 74.84 7.81 -14.01
N VAL A 49 75.67 7.04 -13.31
CA VAL A 49 75.25 6.24 -12.15
C VAL A 49 74.79 7.12 -10.98
N VAL A 50 75.46 8.24 -10.71
CA VAL A 50 75.04 9.20 -9.66
C VAL A 50 73.68 9.82 -9.98
N ILE A 51 73.48 10.32 -11.20
CA ILE A 51 72.22 10.96 -11.62
C ILE A 51 71.09 9.92 -11.71
N PHE A 52 71.36 8.73 -12.27
CA PHE A 52 70.38 7.65 -12.36
C PHE A 52 70.00 7.11 -10.97
N GLY A 53 70.96 7.00 -10.05
CA GLY A 53 70.70 6.61 -8.65
C GLY A 53 69.84 7.64 -7.91
N LEU A 54 70.12 8.94 -8.09
CA LEU A 54 69.30 10.02 -7.54
C LEU A 54 67.87 10.02 -8.13
N LEU A 55 67.74 9.84 -9.45
CA LEU A 55 66.46 9.73 -10.14
C LEU A 55 65.67 8.49 -9.67
N TYR A 56 66.34 7.34 -9.52
CA TYR A 56 65.75 6.11 -9.00
C TYR A 56 65.25 6.28 -7.57
N ALA A 57 66.04 6.91 -6.69
CA ALA A 57 65.62 7.22 -5.32
C ALA A 57 64.39 8.15 -5.30
N LEU A 58 64.35 9.18 -6.14
CA LEU A 58 63.21 10.09 -6.28
C LEU A 58 61.95 9.37 -6.80
N MET A 59 62.10 8.55 -7.84
CA MET A 59 61.02 7.78 -8.46
C MET A 59 60.44 6.75 -7.47
N SER A 60 61.33 6.02 -6.78
CA SER A 60 60.98 5.03 -5.76
C SER A 60 60.26 5.69 -4.58
N ARG A 61 60.76 6.83 -4.08
CA ARG A 61 60.26 7.43 -2.84
C ARG A 61 59.04 8.34 -3.01
N ILE A 62 58.79 8.88 -4.22
CA ILE A 62 57.65 9.79 -4.50
C ILE A 62 56.69 9.25 -5.57
N ALA A 63 57.18 8.78 -6.72
CA ALA A 63 56.30 8.44 -7.84
C ALA A 63 55.53 7.13 -7.61
N LEU A 64 56.22 6.05 -7.24
CA LEU A 64 55.59 4.76 -6.92
C LEU A 64 54.51 4.87 -5.83
N PRO A 65 54.74 5.48 -4.64
CA PRO A 65 53.70 5.60 -3.62
C PRO A 65 52.54 6.53 -4.04
N ARG A 66 52.77 7.54 -4.89
CA ARG A 66 51.67 8.36 -5.44
C ARG A 66 50.79 7.59 -6.41
N VAL A 67 51.36 6.78 -7.32
CA VAL A 67 50.58 5.93 -8.22
C VAL A 67 49.83 4.85 -7.44
N GLY A 68 50.49 4.18 -6.50
CA GLY A 68 49.87 3.19 -5.62
C GLY A 68 48.69 3.75 -4.83
N GLY A 69 48.84 4.92 -4.20
CA GLY A 69 47.77 5.59 -3.47
C GLY A 69 46.57 6.01 -4.34
N ILE A 70 46.77 6.30 -5.63
CA ILE A 70 45.68 6.59 -6.56
C ILE A 70 44.90 5.33 -6.93
N ILE A 71 45.59 4.20 -7.13
CA ILE A 71 44.96 2.90 -7.42
C ILE A 71 44.17 2.43 -6.19
N GLU A 72 44.78 2.49 -5.00
CA GLU A 72 44.12 2.10 -3.75
C GLU A 72 42.89 2.95 -3.45
N ASN A 73 42.98 4.28 -3.54
CA ASN A 73 41.83 5.17 -3.33
C ASN A 73 40.69 4.89 -4.32
N ARG A 74 40.99 4.58 -5.59
CA ARG A 74 39.98 4.17 -6.58
C ARG A 74 39.35 2.82 -6.22
N GLY A 75 40.15 1.84 -5.83
CA GLY A 75 39.68 0.51 -5.39
C GLY A 75 38.77 0.62 -4.16
N ALA A 76 39.22 1.31 -3.12
CA ALA A 76 38.47 1.58 -1.90
C ALA A 76 37.16 2.35 -2.17
N LYS A 77 37.18 3.36 -3.05
CA LYS A 77 35.97 4.09 -3.45
C LYS A 77 34.97 3.18 -4.16
N ILE A 78 35.41 2.38 -5.13
CA ILE A 78 34.55 1.42 -5.86
C ILE A 78 33.99 0.35 -4.92
N ALA A 79 34.80 -0.17 -4.00
CA ALA A 79 34.36 -1.15 -2.99
C ALA A 79 33.33 -0.55 -2.04
N SER A 80 33.52 0.70 -1.60
CA SER A 80 32.58 1.44 -0.75
C SER A 80 31.25 1.74 -1.47
N ASP A 81 31.32 2.27 -2.69
CA ASP A 81 30.12 2.57 -3.50
C ASP A 81 29.32 1.30 -3.81
N LEU A 82 30.00 0.19 -4.14
CA LEU A 82 29.36 -1.11 -4.37
C LEU A 82 28.80 -1.75 -3.09
N GLY A 83 29.45 -1.52 -1.94
CA GLY A 83 28.94 -1.91 -0.62
C GLY A 83 27.65 -1.17 -0.28
N ALA A 84 27.66 0.16 -0.39
CA ALA A 84 26.49 1.01 -0.17
C ALA A 84 25.34 0.66 -1.15
N ALA A 85 25.63 0.41 -2.42
CA ALA A 85 24.63 0.00 -3.40
C ALA A 85 23.97 -1.34 -3.03
N ARG A 86 24.75 -2.34 -2.56
CA ARG A 86 24.22 -3.63 -2.07
C ARG A 86 23.40 -3.47 -0.79
N GLU A 87 23.83 -2.61 0.13
CA GLU A 87 23.09 -2.31 1.36
C GLU A 87 21.74 -1.64 1.05
N MET A 88 21.73 -0.63 0.16
CA MET A 88 20.52 0.01 -0.32
C MET A 88 19.59 -0.96 -1.05
N GLN A 89 20.14 -1.85 -1.89
CA GLN A 89 19.38 -2.91 -2.57
C GLN A 89 18.74 -3.88 -1.57
N SER A 90 19.49 -4.33 -0.56
CA SER A 90 18.98 -5.20 0.51
C SER A 90 17.89 -4.51 1.34
N LYS A 91 18.08 -3.23 1.69
CA LYS A 91 17.07 -2.42 2.39
C LYS A 91 15.81 -2.23 1.55
N ALA A 92 15.94 -1.98 0.25
CA ALA A 92 14.81 -1.88 -0.67
C ALA A 92 14.04 -3.20 -0.83
N GLN A 93 14.74 -4.33 -0.94
CA GLN A 93 14.13 -5.66 -0.98
C GLN A 93 13.39 -6.01 0.32
N ALA A 94 14.00 -5.73 1.48
CA ALA A 94 13.35 -5.92 2.78
C ALA A 94 12.11 -5.02 2.96
N ALA A 95 12.18 -3.76 2.52
CA ALA A 95 11.06 -2.83 2.55
C ALA A 95 9.92 -3.26 1.59
N ALA A 96 10.25 -3.79 0.40
CA ALA A 96 9.28 -4.32 -0.55
C ALA A 96 8.56 -5.55 0.02
N ALA A 97 9.31 -6.55 0.51
CA ALA A 97 8.73 -7.74 1.13
C ALA A 97 7.86 -7.40 2.35
N ALA A 98 8.27 -6.43 3.17
CA ALA A 98 7.46 -5.92 4.27
C ALA A 98 6.20 -5.18 3.78
N ASN A 99 6.24 -4.49 2.63
CA ASN A 99 5.05 -3.86 2.04
C ASN A 99 4.06 -4.90 1.52
N ASP A 100 4.54 -5.90 0.77
CA ASP A 100 3.72 -6.99 0.24
C ASP A 100 3.04 -7.78 1.37
N GLU A 101 3.76 -8.06 2.46
CA GLU A 101 3.18 -8.72 3.64
C GLU A 101 2.11 -7.85 4.32
N ASN A 102 2.36 -6.55 4.47
CA ASN A 102 1.36 -5.61 5.00
C ASN A 102 0.13 -5.51 4.08
N LEU A 103 0.29 -5.56 2.76
CA LEU A 103 -0.81 -5.57 1.79
C LEU A 103 -1.60 -6.88 1.83
N ARG A 104 -0.93 -8.02 1.95
CA ARG A 104 -1.56 -9.34 2.15
C ARG A 104 -2.40 -9.33 3.42
N ARG A 105 -1.77 -9.01 4.57
CA ARG A 105 -2.44 -8.95 5.87
C ARG A 105 -3.63 -7.99 5.87
N ARG A 106 -3.50 -6.78 5.31
CA ARG A 106 -4.62 -5.81 5.23
C ARG A 106 -5.78 -6.31 4.36
N ARG A 107 -5.51 -7.07 3.29
CA ARG A 107 -6.56 -7.72 2.48
C ARG A 107 -7.26 -8.83 3.28
N GLU A 108 -6.52 -9.64 4.01
CA GLU A 108 -7.06 -10.70 4.87
C GLU A 108 -7.91 -10.12 6.03
N GLU A 109 -7.42 -9.08 6.71
CA GLU A 109 -8.14 -8.33 7.74
C GLU A 109 -9.41 -7.68 7.18
N ALA A 110 -9.35 -7.03 6.01
CA ALA A 110 -10.54 -6.44 5.37
C ALA A 110 -11.58 -7.49 4.97
N GLN A 111 -11.15 -8.66 4.47
CA GLN A 111 -12.06 -9.78 4.19
C GLN A 111 -12.66 -10.38 5.46
N ALA A 112 -11.89 -10.47 6.55
CA ALA A 112 -12.38 -10.93 7.84
C ALA A 112 -13.45 -9.98 8.39
N ILE A 113 -13.18 -8.67 8.41
CA ILE A 113 -14.15 -7.62 8.80
C ILE A 113 -15.42 -7.69 7.93
N GLY A 114 -15.27 -7.93 6.61
CA GLY A 114 -16.42 -8.09 5.70
C GLY A 114 -17.28 -9.32 6.04
N ARG A 115 -16.67 -10.48 6.30
CA ARG A 115 -17.38 -11.69 6.74
C ARG A 115 -18.06 -11.49 8.10
N ASP A 116 -17.34 -10.96 9.08
CA ASP A 116 -17.84 -10.65 10.42
C ASP A 116 -19.03 -9.68 10.39
N ALA A 117 -18.96 -8.66 9.53
CA ALA A 117 -20.06 -7.71 9.34
C ALA A 117 -21.28 -8.42 8.75
N GLN A 118 -21.14 -9.25 7.72
CA GLN A 118 -22.27 -10.01 7.18
C GLN A 118 -22.85 -11.02 8.17
N HIS A 119 -22.02 -11.73 8.95
CA HIS A 119 -22.50 -12.61 10.02
C HIS A 119 -23.26 -11.85 11.11
N LYS A 120 -22.77 -10.68 11.54
CA LYS A 120 -23.45 -9.82 12.52
C LYS A 120 -24.78 -9.28 11.98
N ILE A 121 -24.80 -8.80 10.73
CA ILE A 121 -26.02 -8.33 10.06
C ILE A 121 -27.04 -9.47 9.96
N ALA A 122 -26.64 -10.65 9.46
CA ALA A 122 -27.54 -11.80 9.34
C ALA A 122 -28.10 -12.25 10.70
N ALA A 123 -27.26 -12.31 11.74
CA ALA A 123 -27.70 -12.67 13.09
C ALA A 123 -28.67 -11.64 13.69
N GLU A 124 -28.42 -10.34 13.51
CA GLU A 124 -29.31 -9.30 14.02
C GLU A 124 -30.62 -9.20 13.23
N THR A 125 -30.57 -9.35 11.89
CA THR A 125 -31.76 -9.49 11.05
C THR A 125 -32.61 -10.69 11.46
N ALA A 126 -31.99 -11.83 11.80
CA ALA A 126 -32.72 -13.00 12.29
C ALA A 126 -33.44 -12.72 13.63
N LYS A 127 -32.77 -12.10 14.61
CA LYS A 127 -33.40 -11.69 15.89
C LYS A 127 -34.57 -10.73 15.66
N GLN A 128 -34.35 -9.65 14.91
CA GLN A 128 -35.37 -8.63 14.65
C GLN A 128 -36.55 -9.21 13.89
N ARG A 129 -36.31 -10.16 12.97
CA ARG A 129 -37.36 -10.93 12.31
C ARG A 129 -38.18 -11.76 13.31
N THR A 130 -37.55 -12.52 14.21
CA THR A 130 -38.27 -13.31 15.23
C THR A 130 -39.08 -12.41 16.18
N ILE A 131 -38.56 -11.24 16.57
CA ILE A 131 -39.27 -10.25 17.38
C ILE A 131 -40.48 -9.65 16.62
N ALA A 132 -40.32 -9.37 15.32
CA ALA A 132 -41.41 -8.90 14.48
C ALA A 132 -42.50 -9.98 14.26
N GLU A 133 -42.09 -11.24 14.07
CA GLU A 133 -42.98 -12.40 13.95
C GLU A 133 -43.76 -12.66 15.25
N SER A 134 -43.13 -12.56 16.43
CA SER A 134 -43.83 -12.70 17.71
C SER A 134 -44.81 -11.55 17.96
N GLN A 135 -44.39 -10.30 17.73
CA GLN A 135 -45.29 -9.15 17.85
C GLN A 135 -46.45 -9.17 16.84
N ALA A 136 -46.25 -9.76 15.65
CA ALA A 136 -47.32 -9.96 14.69
C ALA A 136 -48.32 -11.01 15.19
N ALA A 137 -47.85 -12.14 15.72
CA ALA A 137 -48.71 -13.18 16.30
C ALA A 137 -49.53 -12.66 17.49
N GLU A 138 -48.92 -11.88 18.39
CA GLU A 138 -49.63 -11.21 19.50
C GLU A 138 -50.71 -10.24 19.00
N LYS A 139 -50.41 -9.43 17.99
CA LYS A 139 -51.37 -8.47 17.40
C LYS A 139 -52.53 -9.16 16.68
N ILE A 140 -52.26 -10.28 15.98
CA ILE A 140 -53.29 -11.11 15.34
C ILE A 140 -54.22 -11.69 16.41
N ARG A 141 -53.66 -12.39 17.41
CA ARG A 141 -54.45 -12.96 18.51
C ARG A 141 -55.27 -11.89 19.25
N ALA A 142 -54.70 -10.73 19.55
CA ALA A 142 -55.41 -9.63 20.19
C ALA A 142 -56.48 -8.98 19.29
N ALA A 143 -56.38 -9.11 17.96
CA ALA A 143 -57.44 -8.74 17.02
C ALA A 143 -58.55 -9.79 17.00
N ASP A 144 -58.21 -11.09 16.98
CA ASP A 144 -59.17 -12.19 17.01
C ASP A 144 -60.01 -12.18 18.30
N GLU A 145 -59.39 -11.98 19.46
CA GLU A 145 -60.07 -11.81 20.76
C GLU A 145 -61.05 -10.62 20.74
N ARG A 146 -60.68 -9.50 20.09
CA ARG A 146 -61.55 -8.33 19.91
C ARG A 146 -62.70 -8.60 18.94
N ILE A 147 -62.44 -9.28 17.83
CA ILE A 147 -63.44 -9.66 16.83
C ILE A 147 -64.46 -10.61 17.45
N ALA A 148 -64.01 -11.60 18.24
CA ALA A 148 -64.89 -12.50 18.99
C ALA A 148 -65.76 -11.73 20.00
N SER A 149 -65.18 -10.82 20.79
CA SER A 149 -65.92 -9.99 21.74
C SER A 149 -66.93 -9.05 21.05
N ALA A 150 -66.56 -8.45 19.92
CA ALA A 150 -67.44 -7.60 19.13
C ALA A 150 -68.60 -8.40 18.51
N LYS A 151 -68.32 -9.60 17.97
CA LYS A 151 -69.34 -10.52 17.44
C LYS A 151 -70.33 -10.95 18.53
N ALA A 152 -69.85 -11.34 19.71
CA ALA A 152 -70.70 -11.72 20.83
C ALA A 152 -71.64 -10.58 21.27
N LYS A 153 -71.10 -9.35 21.39
CA LYS A 153 -71.90 -8.16 21.70
C LYS A 153 -72.92 -7.82 20.61
N ALA A 154 -72.55 -7.95 19.33
CA ALA A 154 -73.45 -7.72 18.22
C ALA A 154 -74.61 -8.73 18.20
N LEU A 155 -74.36 -10.00 18.51
CA LEU A 155 -75.40 -11.03 18.61
C LEU A 155 -76.33 -10.78 19.81
N ALA A 156 -75.79 -10.49 21.00
CA ALA A 156 -76.59 -10.16 22.18
C ALA A 156 -77.48 -8.92 21.96
N ASN A 157 -76.98 -7.89 21.26
CA ASN A 157 -77.79 -6.72 20.88
C ASN A 157 -78.94 -7.10 19.92
N VAL A 158 -78.72 -8.06 19.00
CA VAL A 158 -79.76 -8.54 18.08
C VAL A 158 -80.82 -9.37 18.82
N GLU A 159 -80.41 -10.18 19.80
CA GLU A 159 -81.32 -10.91 20.69
C GLU A 159 -82.19 -9.95 21.51
N GLN A 160 -81.59 -8.91 22.13
CA GLN A 160 -82.35 -7.88 22.85
C GLN A 160 -83.35 -7.15 21.93
N ILE A 161 -82.94 -6.75 20.72
CA ILE A 161 -83.83 -6.10 19.75
C ILE A 161 -84.97 -7.04 19.31
N ALA A 162 -84.72 -8.36 19.24
CA ALA A 162 -85.74 -9.36 18.93
C ALA A 162 -86.74 -9.54 20.09
N GLU A 163 -86.28 -9.56 21.34
CA GLU A 163 -87.14 -9.58 22.54
C GLU A 163 -87.99 -8.30 22.64
N GLU A 164 -87.39 -7.12 22.42
CA GLU A 164 -88.09 -5.83 22.37
C GLU A 164 -89.15 -5.78 21.26
N ALA A 165 -88.83 -6.26 20.06
CA ALA A 165 -89.78 -6.33 18.94
C ALA A 165 -90.91 -7.34 19.21
N ALA A 166 -90.61 -8.50 19.79
CA ALA A 166 -91.60 -9.52 20.14
C ALA A 166 -92.58 -8.99 21.20
N ALA A 167 -92.08 -8.35 22.26
CA ALA A 167 -92.92 -7.71 23.29
C ALA A 167 -93.86 -6.66 22.68
N ALA A 168 -93.34 -5.78 21.82
CA ALA A 168 -94.12 -4.75 21.15
C ALA A 168 -95.20 -5.34 20.23
N ILE A 169 -94.92 -6.45 19.52
CA ILE A 169 -95.92 -7.16 18.70
C ILE A 169 -97.02 -7.76 19.57
N VAL A 170 -96.68 -8.39 20.71
CA VAL A 170 -97.68 -8.99 21.62
C VAL A 170 -98.54 -7.92 22.31
N GLU A 171 -97.97 -6.80 22.75
CA GLU A 171 -98.72 -5.66 23.30
C GLU A 171 -99.71 -5.09 22.27
N LYS A 172 -99.30 -4.99 20.99
CA LYS A 172 -100.18 -4.53 19.89
C LYS A 172 -101.30 -5.51 19.53
N LEU A 173 -101.11 -6.81 19.72
CA LEU A 173 -102.10 -7.85 19.39
C LEU A 173 -103.07 -8.16 20.53
N THR A 174 -102.62 -8.05 21.79
CA THR A 174 -103.41 -8.44 22.97
C THR A 174 -103.97 -7.26 23.77
N GLY A 175 -103.40 -6.06 23.61
CA GLY A 175 -103.75 -4.88 24.41
C GLY A 175 -103.31 -4.95 25.88
N ALA A 176 -102.66 -6.04 26.29
CA ALA A 176 -102.08 -6.22 27.62
C ALA A 176 -100.57 -5.97 27.58
N LYS A 177 -100.06 -5.24 28.56
CA LYS A 177 -98.63 -4.94 28.66
C LYS A 177 -97.89 -6.13 29.28
N VAL A 178 -97.16 -6.88 28.46
CA VAL A 178 -96.33 -8.01 28.88
C VAL A 178 -95.06 -7.49 29.56
N ASP A 179 -94.65 -8.12 30.67
CA ASP A 179 -93.40 -7.78 31.36
C ASP A 179 -92.21 -8.58 30.82
N MET A 180 -91.06 -7.93 30.70
CA MET A 180 -89.85 -8.48 30.07
C MET A 180 -89.25 -9.68 30.83
N SER A 181 -89.52 -9.80 32.12
CA SER A 181 -89.17 -10.98 32.91
C SER A 181 -89.71 -12.27 32.27
N THR A 182 -90.98 -12.27 31.88
CA THR A 182 -91.67 -13.45 31.34
C THR A 182 -91.20 -13.87 29.94
N ILE A 183 -90.63 -12.95 29.16
CA ILE A 183 -90.10 -13.22 27.82
C ILE A 183 -88.70 -13.82 27.93
N SER A 184 -87.82 -13.19 28.71
CA SER A 184 -86.44 -13.65 28.93
C SER A 184 -86.37 -15.02 29.65
N GLU A 185 -87.28 -15.31 30.58
CA GLU A 185 -87.38 -16.62 31.26
C GLU A 185 -87.77 -17.77 30.30
N ASN A 186 -88.68 -17.51 29.35
CA ASN A 186 -89.01 -18.46 28.29
C ASN A 186 -87.90 -18.59 27.24
N HIS A 187 -87.14 -17.53 26.98
CA HIS A 187 -85.98 -17.60 26.08
C HIS A 187 -84.85 -18.46 26.69
N ALA A 188 -84.50 -18.23 27.96
CA ALA A 188 -83.43 -18.95 28.68
C ALA A 188 -83.69 -20.47 28.79
N THR A 189 -84.94 -20.88 29.06
CA THR A 189 -85.34 -22.29 29.06
C THR A 189 -85.27 -22.93 27.66
N SER A 190 -85.55 -22.17 26.59
CA SER A 190 -85.35 -22.65 25.21
C SER A 190 -83.87 -22.76 24.80
N SER A 191 -82.99 -21.95 25.40
CA SER A 191 -81.56 -21.92 25.10
C SER A 191 -80.85 -23.14 25.70
N THR A 192 -81.06 -23.37 27.01
CA THR A 192 -80.53 -24.54 27.73
C THR A 192 -81.03 -25.88 27.16
N ALA A 193 -82.25 -25.92 26.61
CA ALA A 193 -82.77 -27.09 25.88
C ALA A 193 -82.06 -27.34 24.53
N LYS A 194 -81.51 -26.31 23.87
CA LYS A 194 -80.70 -26.47 22.65
C LYS A 194 -79.27 -26.89 22.96
N GLU A 195 -78.67 -26.31 24.01
CA GLU A 195 -77.28 -26.59 24.40
C GLU A 195 -77.12 -28.05 24.91
N THR A 196 -78.14 -28.58 25.59
CA THR A 196 -78.20 -30.01 25.97
C THR A 196 -78.47 -30.96 24.79
N LEU A 197 -79.18 -30.52 23.75
CA LEU A 197 -79.39 -31.30 22.52
C LEU A 197 -78.15 -31.35 21.61
N ASN A 198 -77.26 -30.35 21.69
CA ASN A 198 -76.07 -30.25 20.85
C ASN A 198 -74.82 -30.91 21.50
N ALA A 199 -75.02 -31.66 22.58
CA ALA A 199 -74.00 -32.39 23.35
C ALA A 199 -74.19 -33.93 23.33
N PHE A 200 -75.09 -34.42 22.46
CA PHE A 200 -75.32 -35.83 22.13
C PHE A 200 -74.93 -36.11 20.67
#